data_AF-A0A5A9XA11-F1
#
_entry.id   AF-A0A5A9XA11-F1
#
_cell.length_a   1.000
_cell.length_b   1.000
_cell.length_c   1.000
_cell.angle_alpha   90.00
_cell.angle_beta   90.00
_cell.angle_gamma   90.00
#
_symmetry.space_group_name_H-M   'P 1'
#
loop_
_entity.id
_entity.type
_entity.pdbx_description
1 polymer ?
#
loop_
_entity_poly.entity_id
_entity_poly.type
_entity_poly.pdbx_seq_one_letter_code
_entity_poly.pdbx_strand_id
1 'polypeptide(L)'
;MNTFQDLMTKSRIFLITTLISLFWCLNVYAQYSVQSIPNPQTMGADHYVSDPDGNLSSSTRAQLDAISAGIEHANGSEFAVVVVNDYQGGSDFKFALDLFTHWGIGKQGSDNGLLLFLSMDRREYRFISGYGVGGIFPDALLNQIGENYLVPYLKAGNTDMAVLATAKAIESVFLSPDHEVELAGMKAYQPSFWNLHAATLEQTLSVLVMFSIAFGWISLARRWVLKKHNIKPKPYKGNAFWFALFTFLFALFLSLFAFGFLNVIERVYQFKHLPGFIAVFGAFLLLFHYRGCRQFIKKSTKDSKTALDMRVSFTRLNLVPLLLSPFAYKAYFDLGKISKKSRLRAVPPAAAGQWVRVHRDEIKRGKLQDYLTERQRKEEKLGAKSYEIWRGKETGNIHLMDFAGENIARYEVCPKCQGQTLKQPDVKVRQRATRTKTGTGERMQTCAFCDYTISLGMVTLAKLQSSSGSGGSGSSGGGGGSSSSGGSFGGGSSGGGGAGGKW
;
A
#
# COMPACT_ATOMS: atom_id res chain seq x y z
N MET A 1 -37.71 3.70 -27.13
CA MET A 1 -37.69 2.41 -26.41
C MET A 1 -36.29 2.02 -25.93
N ASN A 2 -35.24 2.11 -26.77
CA ASN A 2 -33.91 1.53 -26.52
C ASN A 2 -33.22 1.95 -25.20
N THR A 3 -33.49 3.14 -24.65
CA THR A 3 -32.88 3.64 -23.40
C THR A 3 -33.34 2.89 -22.14
N PHE A 4 -34.54 2.30 -22.13
CA PHE A 4 -35.07 1.63 -20.94
C PHE A 4 -34.53 0.19 -20.81
N GLN A 5 -34.32 -0.50 -21.94
CA GLN A 5 -33.70 -1.83 -21.95
C GLN A 5 -32.23 -1.77 -21.50
N ASP A 6 -31.47 -0.77 -21.94
CA ASP A 6 -30.06 -0.57 -21.59
C ASP A 6 -29.84 -0.27 -20.09
N LEU A 7 -30.83 0.33 -19.41
CA LEU A 7 -30.83 0.46 -17.95
C LEU A 7 -31.07 -0.89 -17.25
N MET A 8 -32.02 -1.70 -17.74
CA MET A 8 -32.31 -3.00 -17.13
C MET A 8 -31.19 -4.04 -17.34
N THR A 9 -30.50 -4.04 -18.49
CA THR A 9 -29.33 -4.92 -18.70
C THR A 9 -28.17 -4.52 -17.80
N LYS A 10 -27.88 -3.23 -17.64
CA LYS A 10 -26.81 -2.75 -16.74
C LYS A 10 -27.13 -3.03 -15.28
N SER A 11 -28.38 -2.86 -14.87
CA SER A 11 -28.83 -3.25 -13.52
C SER A 11 -28.65 -4.75 -13.28
N ARG A 12 -29.06 -5.61 -14.22
CA ARG A 12 -28.86 -7.07 -14.13
C ARG A 12 -27.38 -7.48 -14.08
N ILE A 13 -26.53 -6.87 -14.92
CA ILE A 13 -25.08 -7.13 -14.90
C ILE A 13 -24.49 -6.74 -13.54
N PHE A 14 -24.85 -5.57 -13.00
CA PHE A 14 -24.40 -5.14 -11.67
C PHE A 14 -24.84 -6.13 -10.58
N LEU A 15 -26.12 -6.54 -10.59
CA LEU A 15 -26.69 -7.53 -9.66
C LEU A 15 -25.97 -8.89 -9.73
N ILE A 16 -25.68 -9.37 -10.95
CA ILE A 16 -24.92 -10.60 -11.18
C ILE A 16 -23.48 -10.46 -10.67
N THR A 17 -22.80 -9.34 -10.93
CA THR A 17 -21.44 -9.12 -10.40
C THR A 17 -21.42 -9.01 -8.87
N THR A 18 -22.43 -8.41 -8.23
CA THR A 18 -22.53 -8.41 -6.77
C THR A 18 -22.90 -9.77 -6.19
N LEU A 19 -23.71 -10.58 -6.89
CA LEU A 19 -24.00 -11.96 -6.49
C LEU A 19 -22.77 -12.87 -6.62
N ILE A 20 -21.99 -12.77 -7.70
CA ILE A 20 -20.72 -13.49 -7.85
C ILE A 20 -19.71 -13.04 -6.80
N SER A 21 -19.66 -11.73 -6.48
CA SER A 21 -18.84 -11.21 -5.38
C SER A 21 -19.29 -11.74 -4.01
N LEU A 22 -20.60 -11.91 -3.77
CA LEU A 22 -21.12 -12.53 -2.55
C LEU A 22 -20.81 -14.03 -2.49
N PHE A 23 -20.86 -14.72 -3.64
CA PHE A 23 -20.52 -16.14 -3.75
C PHE A 23 -19.04 -16.39 -3.44
N TRP A 24 -18.14 -15.48 -3.87
CA TRP A 24 -16.74 -15.47 -3.45
C TRP A 24 -16.51 -15.07 -1.99
N CYS A 25 -17.46 -14.41 -1.33
CA CYS A 25 -17.43 -14.17 0.12
C CYS A 25 -17.93 -15.38 0.94
N LEU A 26 -18.59 -16.36 0.32
CA LEU A 26 -19.03 -17.60 0.97
C LEU A 26 -17.95 -18.69 0.91
N ASN A 27 -16.74 -18.34 1.34
CA ASN A 27 -15.79 -19.35 1.80
C ASN A 27 -16.32 -19.92 3.13
N VAL A 28 -17.05 -21.03 3.05
CA VAL A 28 -17.42 -21.82 4.22
C VAL A 28 -16.15 -22.44 4.75
N TYR A 29 -15.72 -22.03 5.95
CA TYR A 29 -14.59 -22.63 6.66
C TYR A 29 -14.91 -24.11 6.92
N ALA A 30 -14.30 -24.99 6.13
CA ALA A 30 -14.56 -26.42 6.17
C ALA A 30 -13.77 -27.06 7.32
N GLN A 31 -14.46 -27.45 8.39
CA GLN A 31 -13.84 -28.22 9.46
C GLN A 31 -13.59 -29.66 8.99
N TYR A 32 -12.34 -30.07 8.96
CA TYR A 32 -11.97 -31.44 8.58
C TYR A 32 -12.37 -32.45 9.67
N SER A 33 -13.13 -33.48 9.30
CA SER A 33 -13.20 -34.73 10.07
C SER A 33 -11.97 -35.60 9.78
N VAL A 34 -11.68 -36.55 10.67
CA VAL A 34 -10.59 -37.53 10.54
C VAL A 34 -10.61 -38.29 9.20
N GLN A 35 -11.80 -38.58 8.67
CA GLN A 35 -11.99 -39.29 7.40
C GLN A 35 -11.93 -38.38 6.15
N SER A 36 -11.85 -37.07 6.33
CA SER A 36 -11.87 -36.07 5.25
C SER A 36 -10.51 -35.43 4.96
N ILE A 37 -9.53 -35.60 5.86
CA ILE A 37 -8.13 -35.23 5.58
C ILE A 37 -7.57 -36.27 4.60
N PRO A 38 -6.99 -35.87 3.46
CA PRO A 38 -6.40 -36.82 2.53
C PRO A 38 -5.15 -37.46 3.13
N ASN A 39 -5.14 -38.78 3.26
CA ASN A 39 -3.97 -39.54 3.69
C ASN A 39 -2.90 -39.50 2.58
N PRO A 40 -1.67 -39.00 2.84
CA PRO A 40 -0.66 -38.80 1.80
C PRO A 40 -0.18 -40.12 1.17
N GLN A 41 -0.20 -41.24 1.91
CA GLN A 41 0.16 -42.58 1.41
C GLN A 41 -0.71 -43.03 0.22
N THR A 42 -1.91 -42.46 0.02
CA THR A 42 -2.74 -42.78 -1.17
C THR A 42 -2.21 -42.16 -2.47
N MET A 43 -1.20 -41.29 -2.40
CA MET A 43 -0.53 -40.70 -3.57
C MET A 43 0.75 -41.48 -3.95
N GLY A 44 1.35 -42.18 -2.99
CA GLY A 44 2.58 -42.97 -3.15
C GLY A 44 3.26 -43.23 -1.80
N ALA A 45 4.13 -44.23 -1.74
CA ALA A 45 4.85 -44.60 -0.51
C ALA A 45 5.89 -43.55 -0.05
N ASP A 46 6.28 -42.64 -0.94
CA ASP A 46 7.23 -41.55 -0.65
C ASP A 46 6.54 -40.29 -0.07
N HIS A 47 5.23 -40.32 0.19
CA HIS A 47 4.44 -39.18 0.65
C HIS A 47 3.95 -39.30 2.10
N TYR A 48 4.32 -38.31 2.90
CA TYR A 48 4.12 -38.26 4.36
C TYR A 48 3.45 -36.96 4.83
N VAL A 49 3.32 -35.95 3.95
CA VAL A 49 2.72 -34.65 4.28
C VAL A 49 1.31 -34.48 3.72
N SER A 50 0.34 -34.21 4.60
CA SER A 50 -1.00 -33.75 4.22
C SER A 50 -1.16 -32.26 4.47
N ASP A 51 -1.40 -31.51 3.39
CA ASP A 51 -1.71 -30.07 3.39
C ASP A 51 -2.81 -29.82 2.33
N PRO A 52 -4.09 -30.06 2.66
CA PRO A 52 -5.20 -29.87 1.74
C PRO A 52 -5.55 -28.38 1.53
N ASP A 53 -5.18 -27.52 2.49
CA ASP A 53 -5.49 -26.08 2.48
C ASP A 53 -4.43 -25.23 1.74
N GLY A 54 -3.23 -25.77 1.49
CA GLY A 54 -2.13 -25.05 0.83
C GLY A 54 -1.33 -24.14 1.76
N ASN A 55 -1.26 -24.49 3.05
CA ASN A 55 -0.52 -23.80 4.09
C ASN A 55 1.02 -23.97 3.98
N LEU A 56 1.50 -24.93 3.18
CA LEU A 56 2.92 -25.17 2.91
C LEU A 56 3.24 -25.00 1.42
N SER A 57 4.37 -24.39 1.09
CA SER A 57 4.89 -24.35 -0.27
C SER A 57 5.18 -25.77 -0.81
N SER A 58 5.09 -25.96 -2.12
CA SER A 58 5.44 -27.24 -2.76
C SER A 58 6.90 -27.64 -2.52
N SER A 59 7.80 -26.65 -2.42
CA SER A 59 9.21 -26.82 -2.05
C SER A 59 9.43 -27.28 -0.61
N THR A 60 8.54 -26.93 0.32
CA THR A 60 8.61 -27.43 1.71
C THR A 60 8.03 -28.83 1.80
N ARG A 61 6.88 -29.11 1.18
CA ARG A 61 6.30 -30.45 1.13
C ARG A 61 7.28 -31.48 0.57
N ALA A 62 7.92 -31.19 -0.57
CA ALA A 62 8.93 -32.07 -1.14
C ALA A 62 10.17 -32.29 -0.25
N GLN A 63 10.56 -31.31 0.58
CA GLN A 63 11.64 -31.50 1.57
C GLN A 63 11.18 -32.33 2.77
N LEU A 64 9.95 -32.14 3.23
CA LEU A 64 9.37 -32.89 4.36
C LEU A 64 9.09 -34.35 4.01
N ASP A 65 8.57 -34.62 2.82
CA ASP A 65 8.44 -35.98 2.26
C ASP A 65 9.82 -36.65 2.19
N ALA A 66 10.84 -35.96 1.67
CA ALA A 66 12.21 -36.48 1.58
C ALA A 66 12.87 -36.74 2.94
N ILE A 67 12.64 -35.89 3.96
CA ILE A 67 13.08 -36.13 5.34
C ILE A 67 12.40 -37.38 5.91
N SER A 68 11.09 -37.51 5.70
CA SER A 68 10.28 -38.60 6.27
C SER A 68 10.65 -39.95 5.65
N ALA A 69 10.81 -40.01 4.32
CA ALA A 69 11.35 -41.17 3.62
C ALA A 69 12.80 -41.48 4.03
N GLY A 70 13.62 -40.46 4.32
CA GLY A 70 14.97 -40.63 4.86
C GLY A 70 15.00 -41.30 6.24
N ILE A 71 14.07 -40.92 7.13
CA ILE A 71 13.90 -41.56 8.44
C ILE A 71 13.46 -43.03 8.27
N GLU A 72 12.45 -43.31 7.43
CA GLU A 72 12.01 -44.69 7.18
C GLU A 72 13.13 -45.56 6.58
N HIS A 73 13.88 -45.06 5.60
CA HIS A 73 15.02 -45.80 5.03
C HIS A 73 16.17 -46.03 6.02
N ALA A 74 16.35 -45.15 7.01
CA ALA A 74 17.46 -45.25 7.96
C ALA A 74 17.18 -46.18 9.16
N ASN A 75 15.96 -46.15 9.71
CA ASN A 75 15.61 -46.89 10.93
C ASN A 75 14.20 -47.52 10.93
N GLY A 76 13.47 -47.44 9.82
CA GLY A 76 12.13 -48.02 9.65
C GLY A 76 10.98 -47.28 10.33
N SER A 77 11.24 -46.11 10.94
CA SER A 77 10.21 -45.31 11.63
C SER A 77 9.45 -44.42 10.66
N GLU A 78 8.17 -44.20 10.92
CA GLU A 78 7.32 -43.33 10.11
C GLU A 78 7.17 -41.96 10.77
N PHE A 79 7.51 -40.88 10.06
CA PHE A 79 7.19 -39.52 10.47
C PHE A 79 6.14 -38.94 9.51
N ALA A 80 5.02 -38.46 10.05
CA ALA A 80 3.92 -37.88 9.27
C ALA A 80 3.63 -36.44 9.70
N VAL A 81 3.25 -35.60 8.75
CA VAL A 81 2.93 -34.18 8.99
C VAL A 81 1.56 -33.84 8.42
N VAL A 82 0.71 -33.21 9.23
CA VAL A 82 -0.64 -32.80 8.82
C VAL A 82 -0.86 -31.33 9.19
N VAL A 83 -1.16 -30.49 8.19
CA VAL A 83 -1.46 -29.07 8.39
C VAL A 83 -2.82 -28.75 7.79
N VAL A 84 -3.76 -28.32 8.63
CA VAL A 84 -5.12 -27.91 8.24
C VAL A 84 -5.46 -26.53 8.79
N ASN A 85 -6.47 -25.88 8.22
CA ASN A 85 -7.03 -24.65 8.78
C ASN A 85 -7.79 -24.95 10.09
N ASP A 86 -8.88 -25.73 10.02
CA ASP A 86 -9.73 -26.08 11.17
C ASP A 86 -10.20 -27.55 11.12
N TYR A 87 -10.52 -28.13 12.28
CA TYR A 87 -10.86 -29.55 12.45
C TYR A 87 -12.13 -29.76 13.29
N GLN A 88 -12.80 -30.90 13.14
CA GLN A 88 -14.04 -31.19 13.87
C GLN A 88 -13.77 -31.66 15.30
N GLY A 89 -14.52 -31.13 16.27
CA GLY A 89 -14.39 -31.47 17.69
C GLY A 89 -13.65 -30.40 18.50
N GLY A 90 -13.56 -30.62 19.83
CA GLY A 90 -13.08 -29.63 20.81
C GLY A 90 -11.72 -29.92 21.44
N SER A 91 -10.97 -30.90 20.95
CA SER A 91 -9.63 -31.25 21.45
C SER A 91 -8.73 -31.67 20.29
N ASP A 92 -7.60 -30.99 20.18
CA ASP A 92 -6.52 -31.27 19.24
C ASP A 92 -5.83 -32.60 19.54
N PHE A 93 -5.58 -32.91 20.82
CA PHE A 93 -5.06 -34.20 21.26
C PHE A 93 -5.96 -35.36 20.80
N LYS A 94 -7.28 -35.28 21.07
CA LYS A 94 -8.19 -36.34 20.63
C LYS A 94 -8.24 -36.44 19.10
N PHE A 95 -8.33 -35.32 18.39
CA PHE A 95 -8.40 -35.34 16.93
C PHE A 95 -7.13 -35.93 16.30
N ALA A 96 -5.95 -35.52 16.77
CA ALA A 96 -4.67 -36.03 16.29
C ALA A 96 -4.47 -37.53 16.64
N LEU A 97 -4.93 -37.98 17.81
CA LEU A 97 -4.88 -39.39 18.20
C LEU A 97 -5.84 -40.25 17.37
N ASP A 98 -7.10 -39.82 17.21
CA ASP A 98 -8.09 -40.49 16.35
C ASP A 98 -7.57 -40.56 14.89
N LEU A 99 -6.87 -39.52 14.41
CA LEU A 99 -6.23 -39.48 13.08
C LEU A 99 -5.03 -40.44 12.98
N PHE A 100 -4.13 -40.43 13.97
CA PHE A 100 -2.97 -41.33 14.06
C PHE A 100 -3.39 -42.80 14.00
N THR A 101 -4.41 -43.17 14.79
CA THR A 101 -4.99 -44.52 14.79
C THR A 101 -5.76 -44.83 13.50
N HIS A 102 -6.46 -43.86 12.91
CA HIS A 102 -7.20 -44.08 11.65
C HIS A 102 -6.27 -44.32 10.46
N TRP A 103 -5.14 -43.63 10.39
CA TRP A 103 -4.15 -43.79 9.32
C TRP A 103 -3.18 -44.95 9.57
N GLY A 104 -3.05 -45.42 10.82
CA GLY A 104 -2.18 -46.55 11.18
C GLY A 104 -0.70 -46.20 11.12
N ILE A 105 -0.33 -45.02 11.64
CA ILE A 105 1.03 -44.46 11.51
C ILE A 105 2.01 -45.26 12.38
N GLY A 106 3.05 -45.83 11.76
CA GLY A 106 4.04 -46.73 12.35
C GLY A 106 3.89 -48.18 11.89
N LYS A 107 5.00 -48.89 11.70
CA LYS A 107 4.99 -50.27 11.19
C LYS A 107 4.40 -51.24 12.22
N GLN A 108 3.62 -52.20 11.75
CA GLN A 108 2.90 -53.17 12.57
C GLN A 108 3.85 -53.97 13.47
N GLY A 109 3.68 -53.83 14.79
CA GLY A 109 4.45 -54.58 15.79
C GLY A 109 5.77 -53.93 16.22
N SER A 110 6.17 -52.80 15.61
CA SER A 110 7.21 -51.91 16.14
C SER A 110 6.66 -50.57 16.65
N ASP A 111 5.41 -50.22 16.31
CA ASP A 111 4.67 -49.04 16.80
C ASP A 111 5.51 -47.75 16.77
N ASN A 112 6.29 -47.58 15.70
CA ASN A 112 7.35 -46.58 15.55
C ASN A 112 6.91 -45.36 14.71
N GLY A 113 5.65 -44.97 14.83
CA GLY A 113 5.08 -43.80 14.16
C GLY A 113 5.16 -42.53 15.00
N LEU A 114 5.40 -41.39 14.35
CA LEU A 114 5.33 -40.05 14.94
C LEU A 114 4.53 -39.12 14.02
N LEU A 115 3.49 -38.48 14.55
CA LEU A 115 2.68 -37.48 13.84
C LEU A 115 2.95 -36.08 14.41
N LEU A 116 3.10 -35.10 13.52
CA LEU A 116 2.97 -33.66 13.81
C LEU A 116 1.69 -33.12 13.15
N PHE A 117 0.72 -32.73 13.97
CA PHE A 117 -0.54 -32.11 13.56
C PHE A 117 -0.55 -30.60 13.87
N LEU A 118 -1.04 -29.77 12.93
CA LEU A 118 -1.24 -28.33 13.10
C LEU A 118 -2.66 -27.91 12.65
N SER A 119 -3.30 -27.06 13.45
CA SER A 119 -4.48 -26.26 13.05
C SER A 119 -4.13 -24.78 13.02
N MET A 120 -4.21 -24.18 11.84
CA MET A 120 -3.76 -22.80 11.58
C MET A 120 -4.73 -21.74 12.11
N ASP A 121 -6.06 -21.96 12.03
CA ASP A 121 -7.06 -21.01 12.52
C ASP A 121 -7.16 -21.02 14.06
N ARG A 122 -7.04 -22.20 14.68
CA ARG A 122 -7.03 -22.33 16.16
C ARG A 122 -5.68 -22.02 16.79
N ARG A 123 -4.62 -22.10 15.98
CA ARG A 123 -3.21 -22.00 16.39
C ARG A 123 -2.85 -23.04 17.44
N GLU A 124 -3.14 -24.29 17.11
CA GLU A 124 -2.90 -25.46 17.95
C GLU A 124 -1.95 -26.41 17.21
N TYR A 125 -0.94 -26.93 17.91
CA TYR A 125 -0.08 -27.99 17.41
C TYR A 125 -0.07 -29.17 18.37
N ARG A 126 0.05 -30.39 17.83
CA ARG A 126 0.08 -31.62 18.60
C ARG A 126 1.05 -32.62 17.97
N PHE A 127 1.92 -33.18 18.78
CA PHE A 127 2.64 -34.41 18.47
C PHE A 127 1.86 -35.61 19.01
N ILE A 128 1.87 -36.73 18.29
CA ILE A 128 1.42 -38.05 18.78
C ILE A 128 2.52 -39.06 18.45
N SER A 129 3.02 -39.77 19.45
CA SER A 129 4.10 -40.75 19.35
C SER A 129 3.60 -42.17 19.64
N GLY A 130 3.91 -43.12 18.76
CA GLY A 130 3.67 -44.54 18.98
C GLY A 130 4.56 -45.13 20.08
N TYR A 131 4.17 -46.30 20.60
CA TYR A 131 4.82 -46.91 21.76
C TYR A 131 6.30 -47.24 21.55
N GLY A 132 6.71 -47.60 20.32
CA GLY A 132 8.10 -47.92 19.99
C GLY A 132 9.02 -46.70 19.98
N VAL A 133 8.50 -45.51 19.67
CA VAL A 133 9.28 -44.26 19.61
C VAL A 133 9.14 -43.38 20.86
N GLY A 134 8.18 -43.64 21.75
CA GLY A 134 7.99 -42.85 22.98
C GLY A 134 9.19 -42.85 23.95
N GLY A 135 10.10 -43.82 23.85
CA GLY A 135 11.38 -43.81 24.57
C GLY A 135 12.44 -42.88 23.97
N ILE A 136 12.40 -42.67 22.64
CA ILE A 136 13.29 -41.78 21.88
C ILE A 136 12.75 -40.34 21.90
N PHE A 137 11.42 -40.20 21.84
CA PHE A 137 10.69 -38.94 21.90
C PHE A 137 9.75 -38.86 23.10
N PRO A 138 10.26 -38.70 24.34
CA PRO A 138 9.42 -38.35 25.49
C PRO A 138 8.68 -37.02 25.26
N ASP A 139 7.49 -36.87 25.84
CA ASP A 139 6.66 -35.65 25.70
C ASP A 139 7.43 -34.36 26.07
N ALA A 140 8.34 -34.42 27.05
CA ALA A 140 9.18 -33.28 27.41
C ALA A 140 10.11 -32.82 26.27
N LEU A 141 10.67 -33.76 25.50
CA LEU A 141 11.53 -33.47 24.35
C LEU A 141 10.71 -32.93 23.17
N LEU A 142 9.56 -33.55 22.87
CA LEU A 142 8.66 -33.08 21.81
C LEU A 142 8.14 -31.67 22.11
N ASN A 143 7.79 -31.37 23.37
CA ASN A 143 7.40 -30.01 23.79
C ASN A 143 8.57 -29.02 23.67
N GLN A 144 9.79 -29.42 24.04
CA GLN A 144 11.00 -28.60 23.87
C GLN A 144 11.29 -28.34 22.38
N ILE A 145 11.07 -29.31 21.49
CA ILE A 145 11.21 -29.13 20.04
C ILE A 145 10.16 -28.15 19.53
N GLY A 146 8.90 -28.30 19.95
CA GLY A 146 7.80 -27.40 19.60
C GLY A 146 8.08 -25.93 19.97
N GLU A 147 8.39 -25.65 21.23
CA GLU A 147 8.63 -24.27 21.69
C GLU A 147 9.89 -23.61 21.09
N ASN A 148 10.92 -24.39 20.71
CA ASN A 148 12.16 -23.84 20.14
C ASN A 148 12.17 -23.73 18.60
N TYR A 149 11.54 -24.66 17.88
CA TYR A 149 11.64 -24.77 16.41
C TYR A 149 10.33 -24.58 15.66
N LEU A 150 9.18 -24.80 16.31
CA LEU A 150 7.86 -24.65 15.67
C LEU A 150 7.25 -23.27 16.00
N VAL A 151 7.01 -23.03 17.29
CA VAL A 151 6.28 -21.87 17.82
C VAL A 151 6.86 -20.51 17.42
N PRO A 152 8.19 -20.26 17.39
CA PRO A 152 8.74 -18.95 17.04
C PRO A 152 8.43 -18.56 15.59
N TYR A 153 8.60 -19.50 14.65
CA TYR A 153 8.33 -19.28 13.23
C TYR A 153 6.82 -19.18 12.95
N LEU A 154 5.97 -19.95 13.64
CA LEU A 154 4.51 -19.80 13.56
C LEU A 154 4.04 -18.42 14.07
N LYS A 155 4.61 -17.90 15.17
CA LYS A 155 4.35 -16.53 15.65
C LYS A 155 4.80 -15.45 14.67
N ALA A 156 5.82 -15.72 13.85
CA ALA A 156 6.24 -14.85 12.75
C ALA A 156 5.41 -15.00 11.46
N GLY A 157 4.53 -16.02 11.36
CA GLY A 157 3.76 -16.32 10.16
C GLY A 157 4.55 -17.05 9.07
N ASN A 158 5.61 -17.78 9.44
CA ASN A 158 6.46 -18.54 8.51
C ASN A 158 6.26 -20.06 8.73
N THR A 159 5.09 -20.57 8.31
CA THR A 159 4.69 -21.99 8.46
C THR A 159 5.68 -22.94 7.80
N ASP A 160 6.18 -22.58 6.61
CA ASP A 160 7.19 -23.34 5.87
C ASP A 160 8.43 -23.63 6.74
N MET A 161 9.06 -22.58 7.30
CA MET A 161 10.24 -22.75 8.15
C MET A 161 9.92 -23.38 9.50
N ALA A 162 8.73 -23.15 10.07
CA ALA A 162 8.33 -23.75 11.34
C ALA A 162 8.32 -25.29 11.25
N VAL A 163 7.61 -25.82 10.26
CA VAL A 163 7.46 -27.25 10.06
C VAL A 163 8.78 -27.86 9.58
N LEU A 164 9.52 -27.19 8.69
CA LEU A 164 10.82 -27.68 8.20
C LEU A 164 11.92 -27.70 9.29
N ALA A 165 12.00 -26.69 10.15
CA ALA A 165 12.95 -26.69 11.27
C ALA A 165 12.60 -27.78 12.30
N THR A 166 11.31 -27.99 12.56
CA THR A 166 10.80 -29.02 13.47
C THR A 166 11.06 -30.43 12.93
N ALA A 167 10.79 -30.67 11.64
CA ALA A 167 11.07 -31.95 10.99
C ALA A 167 12.57 -32.29 11.03
N LYS A 168 13.46 -31.32 10.83
CA LYS A 168 14.92 -31.52 10.89
C LYS A 168 15.45 -31.71 12.32
N ALA A 169 14.83 -31.09 13.33
CA ALA A 169 15.09 -31.41 14.72
C ALA A 169 14.71 -32.87 15.03
N ILE A 170 13.56 -33.33 14.54
CA ILE A 170 13.08 -34.72 14.66
C ILE A 170 14.01 -35.71 13.92
N GLU A 171 14.36 -35.41 12.67
CA GLU A 171 15.35 -36.14 11.86
C GLU A 171 16.67 -36.32 12.62
N SER A 172 17.22 -35.24 13.20
CA SER A 172 18.49 -35.33 13.94
C SER A 172 18.43 -36.24 15.18
N VAL A 173 17.25 -36.42 15.80
CA VAL A 173 17.06 -37.34 16.94
C VAL A 173 16.80 -38.78 16.48
N PHE A 174 16.12 -38.97 15.34
CA PHE A 174 15.94 -40.30 14.72
C PHE A 174 17.25 -40.88 14.16
N LEU A 175 18.19 -40.04 13.75
CA LEU A 175 19.46 -40.44 13.13
C LEU A 175 20.67 -40.43 14.09
N SER A 176 20.53 -39.94 15.33
CA SER A 176 21.60 -39.95 16.34
C SER A 176 21.76 -41.35 16.98
N PRO A 177 22.93 -42.01 16.89
CA PRO A 177 23.14 -43.31 17.55
C PRO A 177 23.25 -43.20 19.08
N ASP A 178 23.85 -42.12 19.56
CA ASP A 178 23.99 -41.74 20.96
C ASP A 178 23.55 -40.27 21.12
N HIS A 179 22.76 -39.96 22.14
CA HIS A 179 21.99 -38.70 22.25
C HIS A 179 22.80 -37.40 22.51
N GLU A 180 24.12 -37.38 22.30
CA GLU A 180 24.97 -36.19 22.49
C GLU A 180 25.32 -35.46 21.16
N VAL A 181 24.94 -36.02 20.01
CA VAL A 181 25.28 -35.50 18.67
C VAL A 181 23.98 -35.39 17.83
N GLU A 182 23.57 -34.26 17.25
CA GLU A 182 24.28 -32.99 17.03
C GLU A 182 23.67 -31.76 17.75
N LEU A 183 24.39 -31.19 18.72
CA LEU A 183 24.15 -29.82 19.19
C LEU A 183 24.49 -28.74 18.11
N ALA A 184 25.07 -29.15 16.96
CA ALA A 184 25.42 -28.29 15.83
C ALA A 184 24.26 -28.14 14.84
N GLY A 185 23.72 -29.23 14.30
CA GLY A 185 22.53 -29.23 13.44
C GLY A 185 21.33 -28.54 14.10
N MET A 186 21.07 -28.85 15.38
CA MET A 186 20.01 -28.16 16.15
C MET A 186 20.22 -26.63 16.24
N LYS A 187 21.47 -26.15 16.34
CA LYS A 187 21.77 -24.71 16.33
C LYS A 187 21.60 -24.05 14.96
N ALA A 188 21.74 -24.79 13.86
CA ALA A 188 21.59 -24.24 12.51
C ALA A 188 20.14 -23.82 12.19
N TYR A 189 19.14 -24.48 12.80
CA TYR A 189 17.71 -24.23 12.57
C TYR A 189 17.03 -23.35 13.64
N GLN A 190 17.77 -22.94 14.68
CA GLN A 190 17.33 -21.92 15.65
C GLN A 190 16.86 -20.62 14.94
N PRO A 191 15.83 -19.93 15.46
CA PRO A 191 15.22 -18.77 14.79
C PRO A 191 16.13 -17.54 14.74
N SER A 192 16.92 -17.43 13.67
CA SER A 192 17.66 -16.22 13.34
C SER A 192 16.73 -15.12 12.80
N PHE A 193 17.04 -13.85 13.03
CA PHE A 193 16.24 -12.70 12.55
C PHE A 193 15.93 -12.77 11.04
N TRP A 194 16.91 -13.19 10.24
CA TRP A 194 16.78 -13.29 8.78
C TRP A 194 15.84 -14.44 8.37
N ASN A 195 15.96 -15.61 8.98
CA ASN A 195 15.11 -16.77 8.67
C ASN A 195 13.67 -16.54 9.18
N LEU A 196 13.54 -15.98 10.38
CA LEU A 196 12.26 -15.68 11.04
C LEU A 196 11.41 -14.70 10.22
N HIS A 197 12.04 -13.73 9.56
CA HIS A 197 11.35 -12.69 8.80
C HIS A 197 11.52 -12.79 7.27
N ALA A 198 12.08 -13.90 6.75
CA ALA A 198 12.39 -14.10 5.34
C ALA A 198 11.23 -13.74 4.40
N ALA A 199 10.04 -14.30 4.62
CA ALA A 199 8.84 -14.01 3.83
C ALA A 199 8.41 -12.53 3.88
N THR A 200 8.57 -11.85 5.02
CA THR A 200 8.28 -10.41 5.13
C THR A 200 9.32 -9.55 4.39
N LEU A 201 10.59 -9.97 4.38
CA LEU A 201 11.65 -9.31 3.64
C LEU A 201 11.51 -9.51 2.13
N GLU A 202 11.10 -10.70 1.68
CA GLU A 202 10.79 -10.97 0.26
C GLU A 202 9.60 -10.14 -0.24
N GLN A 203 8.50 -10.11 0.52
CA GLN A 203 7.36 -9.22 0.23
C GLN A 203 7.79 -7.74 0.19
N THR A 204 8.68 -7.32 1.10
CA THR A 204 9.23 -5.96 1.10
C THR A 204 10.08 -5.70 -0.16
N LEU A 205 10.89 -6.66 -0.59
CA LEU A 205 11.72 -6.56 -1.78
C LEU A 205 10.89 -6.48 -3.07
N SER A 206 9.85 -7.30 -3.22
CA SER A 206 8.97 -7.28 -4.40
C SER A 206 8.23 -5.94 -4.53
N VAL A 207 7.77 -5.36 -3.40
CA VAL A 207 7.21 -4.00 -3.34
C VAL A 207 8.25 -2.96 -3.75
N LEU A 208 9.48 -3.01 -3.21
CA LEU A 208 10.56 -2.07 -3.57
C LEU A 208 10.90 -2.12 -5.07
N VAL A 209 10.96 -3.31 -5.67
CA VAL A 209 11.20 -3.50 -7.10
C VAL A 209 10.04 -2.92 -7.92
N MET A 210 8.78 -3.23 -7.57
CA MET A 210 7.59 -2.72 -8.24
C MET A 210 7.54 -1.18 -8.27
N PHE A 211 7.76 -0.52 -7.11
CA PHE A 211 7.78 0.94 -7.01
C PHE A 211 8.98 1.56 -7.73
N SER A 212 10.14 0.88 -7.76
CA SER A 212 11.32 1.32 -8.49
C SER A 212 11.12 1.29 -10.00
N ILE A 213 10.48 0.24 -10.54
CA ILE A 213 10.09 0.14 -11.96
C ILE A 213 9.13 1.28 -12.32
N ALA A 214 8.11 1.54 -11.50
CA ALA A 214 7.17 2.64 -11.72
C ALA A 214 7.85 4.03 -11.69
N PHE A 215 8.80 4.26 -10.77
CA PHE A 215 9.59 5.49 -10.69
C PHE A 215 10.51 5.68 -11.91
N GLY A 216 11.11 4.58 -12.39
CA GLY A 216 11.87 4.52 -13.63
C GLY A 216 11.00 4.87 -14.83
N TRP A 217 9.84 4.24 -14.97
CA TRP A 217 8.89 4.49 -16.07
C TRP A 217 8.45 5.95 -16.15
N ILE A 218 8.09 6.58 -15.03
CA ILE A 218 7.76 8.03 -14.98
C ILE A 218 8.94 8.88 -15.50
N SER A 219 10.18 8.48 -15.21
CA SER A 219 11.40 9.14 -15.67
C SER A 219 11.65 8.96 -17.17
N LEU A 220 11.35 7.78 -17.73
CA LEU A 220 11.41 7.48 -19.17
C LEU A 220 10.31 8.21 -19.94
N ALA A 221 9.06 8.11 -19.50
CA ALA A 221 7.90 8.77 -20.12
C ALA A 221 8.09 10.30 -20.24
N ARG A 222 8.74 10.93 -19.25
CA ARG A 222 9.17 12.34 -19.34
C ARG A 222 10.17 12.58 -20.48
N ARG A 223 11.20 11.73 -20.62
CA ARG A 223 12.19 11.83 -21.71
C ARG A 223 11.53 11.63 -23.08
N TRP A 224 10.65 10.64 -23.22
CA TRP A 224 9.92 10.36 -24.46
C TRP A 224 9.00 11.51 -24.89
N VAL A 225 8.26 12.12 -23.95
CA VAL A 225 7.39 13.27 -24.25
C VAL A 225 8.19 14.49 -24.72
N LEU A 226 9.35 14.77 -24.10
CA LEU A 226 10.21 15.87 -24.54
C LEU A 226 10.79 15.61 -25.93
N LYS A 227 11.25 14.37 -26.21
CA LYS A 227 11.72 13.97 -27.56
C LYS A 227 10.60 14.10 -28.61
N LYS A 228 9.38 13.63 -28.32
CA LYS A 228 8.22 13.69 -29.23
C LYS A 228 7.83 15.10 -29.65
N HIS A 229 8.07 16.10 -28.80
CA HIS A 229 7.79 17.51 -29.08
C HIS A 229 9.04 18.33 -29.41
N ASN A 230 10.16 17.69 -29.76
CA ASN A 230 11.45 18.33 -30.12
C ASN A 230 12.01 19.32 -29.07
N ILE A 231 11.62 19.19 -27.79
CA ILE A 231 12.06 20.06 -26.71
C ILE A 231 13.43 19.58 -26.20
N LYS A 232 14.48 20.40 -26.35
CA LYS A 232 15.84 20.09 -25.88
C LYS A 232 15.83 19.71 -24.39
N PRO A 233 16.32 18.52 -24.00
CA PRO A 233 16.24 18.04 -22.63
C PRO A 233 17.13 18.87 -21.71
N LYS A 234 16.57 19.36 -20.61
CA LYS A 234 17.30 19.99 -19.51
C LYS A 234 17.47 18.99 -18.35
N PRO A 235 18.50 19.10 -17.52
CA PRO A 235 18.64 18.26 -16.33
C PRO A 235 17.46 18.47 -15.38
N TYR A 236 16.81 17.38 -14.97
CA TYR A 236 15.76 17.38 -13.96
C TYR A 236 16.41 17.18 -12.58
N LYS A 237 16.50 18.27 -11.80
CA LYS A 237 16.73 18.19 -10.35
C LYS A 237 15.36 18.29 -9.67
N GLY A 238 14.96 17.27 -8.91
CA GLY A 238 13.64 17.18 -8.30
C GLY A 238 13.67 16.50 -6.94
N ASN A 239 13.22 17.21 -5.91
CA ASN A 239 13.36 16.81 -4.50
C ASN A 239 12.25 15.84 -4.04
N ALA A 240 11.78 14.96 -4.94
CA ALA A 240 10.61 14.11 -4.71
C ALA A 240 10.77 13.17 -3.51
N PHE A 241 11.99 12.64 -3.30
CA PHE A 241 12.34 11.83 -2.14
C PHE A 241 12.10 12.55 -0.81
N TRP A 242 12.63 13.77 -0.66
CA TRP A 242 12.47 14.57 0.56
C TRP A 242 11.00 14.92 0.84
N PHE A 243 10.23 15.31 -0.18
CA PHE A 243 8.80 15.54 0.00
C PHE A 243 8.03 14.29 0.41
N ALA A 244 8.37 13.12 -0.17
CA ALA A 244 7.78 11.84 0.24
C ALA A 244 8.15 11.47 1.67
N LEU A 245 9.43 11.60 2.04
CA LEU A 245 9.94 11.28 3.38
C LEU A 245 9.29 12.12 4.47
N PHE A 246 9.27 13.46 4.33
CA PHE A 246 8.62 14.32 5.32
C PHE A 246 7.11 14.09 5.40
N THR A 247 6.43 13.82 4.27
CA THR A 247 4.99 13.50 4.27
C THR A 247 4.71 12.15 4.94
N PHE A 248 5.54 11.15 4.69
CA PHE A 248 5.42 9.81 5.29
C PHE A 248 5.71 9.83 6.79
N LEU A 249 6.79 10.48 7.23
CA LEU A 249 7.11 10.62 8.65
C LEU A 249 6.02 11.39 9.41
N PHE A 250 5.45 12.45 8.82
CA PHE A 250 4.33 13.18 9.40
C PHE A 250 3.04 12.34 9.46
N ALA A 251 2.77 11.53 8.43
CA ALA A 251 1.63 10.60 8.44
C ALA A 251 1.80 9.49 9.49
N LEU A 252 3.00 8.93 9.64
CA LEU A 252 3.35 7.92 10.63
C LEU A 252 3.26 8.48 12.06
N PHE A 253 3.71 9.71 12.27
CA PHE A 253 3.54 10.46 13.52
C PHE A 253 2.05 10.62 13.86
N LEU A 254 1.22 11.11 12.92
CA LEU A 254 -0.22 11.24 13.15
C LEU A 254 -0.91 9.90 13.43
N SER A 255 -0.50 8.81 12.77
CA SER A 255 -1.08 7.49 13.02
C SER A 255 -0.65 6.88 14.35
N LEU A 256 0.52 7.22 14.90
CA LEU A 256 0.90 6.84 16.27
C LEU A 256 -0.09 7.43 17.30
N PHE A 257 -0.44 8.71 17.18
CA PHE A 257 -1.46 9.32 18.05
C PHE A 257 -2.85 8.71 17.85
N ALA A 258 -3.26 8.48 16.60
CA ALA A 258 -4.57 7.90 16.30
C ALA A 258 -4.72 6.46 16.80
N PHE A 259 -3.72 5.60 16.61
CA PHE A 259 -3.76 4.20 17.08
C PHE A 259 -3.43 4.07 18.57
N GLY A 260 -2.73 5.04 19.16
CA GLY A 260 -2.54 5.17 20.61
C GLY A 260 -3.84 5.45 21.34
N PHE A 261 -4.65 6.41 20.86
CA PHE A 261 -5.97 6.69 21.42
C PHE A 261 -6.93 5.48 21.37
N LEU A 262 -6.71 4.57 20.41
CA LEU A 262 -7.51 3.34 20.24
C LEU A 262 -6.91 2.11 20.95
N ASN A 263 -5.73 2.23 21.57
CA ASN A 263 -4.96 1.11 22.15
C ASN A 263 -4.64 -0.03 21.16
N VAL A 264 -4.41 0.28 19.88
CA VAL A 264 -4.14 -0.73 18.82
C VAL A 264 -2.71 -0.67 18.25
N ILE A 265 -1.80 0.11 18.86
CA ILE A 265 -0.41 0.28 18.41
C ILE A 265 0.28 -1.06 18.17
N GLU A 266 0.25 -1.96 19.16
CA GLU A 266 0.96 -3.25 19.11
C GLU A 266 0.46 -4.19 18.02
N ARG A 267 -0.78 -4.02 17.54
CA ARG A 267 -1.33 -4.80 16.42
C ARG A 267 -0.92 -4.21 15.06
N VAL A 268 -0.77 -2.88 14.97
CA VAL A 268 -0.46 -2.17 13.71
C VAL A 268 1.04 -2.11 13.43
N TYR A 269 1.86 -1.82 14.44
CA TYR A 269 3.31 -1.59 14.30
C TYR A 269 4.14 -2.88 14.44
N GLN A 270 3.67 -3.97 13.84
CA GLN A 270 4.37 -5.26 13.80
C GLN A 270 5.24 -5.39 12.54
N PHE A 271 6.37 -6.10 12.63
CA PHE A 271 7.32 -6.24 11.52
C PHE A 271 6.66 -6.78 10.23
N LYS A 272 5.71 -7.72 10.36
CA LYS A 272 4.90 -8.27 9.26
C LYS A 272 4.17 -7.21 8.39
N HIS A 273 3.98 -6.00 8.89
CA HIS A 273 3.34 -4.90 8.16
C HIS A 273 4.34 -3.98 7.42
N LEU A 274 5.65 -4.26 7.50
CA LEU A 274 6.71 -3.54 6.79
C LEU A 274 6.45 -3.38 5.27
N PRO A 275 6.00 -4.41 4.50
CA PRO A 275 5.69 -4.24 3.08
C PRO A 275 4.62 -3.16 2.85
N GLY A 276 3.63 -3.05 3.74
CA GLY A 276 2.58 -2.05 3.69
C GLY A 276 3.09 -0.63 3.96
N PHE A 277 3.93 -0.44 4.98
CA PHE A 277 4.57 0.85 5.24
C PHE A 277 5.45 1.31 4.06
N ILE A 278 6.21 0.39 3.48
CA ILE A 278 7.04 0.66 2.29
C ILE A 278 6.17 0.98 1.06
N ALA A 279 5.04 0.31 0.86
CA ALA A 279 4.09 0.63 -0.21
C ALA A 279 3.46 2.03 -0.04
N VAL A 280 3.12 2.43 1.19
CA VAL A 280 2.61 3.78 1.49
C VAL A 280 3.67 4.85 1.21
N PHE A 281 4.92 4.64 1.62
CA PHE A 281 6.05 5.52 1.25
C PHE A 281 6.24 5.59 -0.27
N GLY A 282 6.21 4.44 -0.96
CA GLY A 282 6.29 4.34 -2.41
C GLY A 282 5.18 5.11 -3.13
N ALA A 283 3.94 5.03 -2.63
CA ALA A 283 2.80 5.77 -3.17
C ALA A 283 3.00 7.29 -3.08
N PHE A 284 3.57 7.81 -1.97
CA PHE A 284 3.97 9.21 -1.86
C PHE A 284 5.16 9.55 -2.77
N LEU A 285 6.16 8.68 -2.90
CA LEU A 285 7.31 8.90 -3.78
C LEU A 285 6.90 9.04 -5.24
N LEU A 286 6.04 8.15 -5.75
CA LEU A 286 5.45 8.26 -7.09
C LEU A 286 4.60 9.54 -7.22
N LEU A 287 3.83 9.90 -6.19
CA LEU A 287 2.98 11.10 -6.20
C LEU A 287 3.81 12.38 -6.41
N PHE A 288 4.88 12.56 -5.63
CA PHE A 288 5.74 13.74 -5.71
C PHE A 288 6.61 13.73 -6.97
N HIS A 289 7.10 12.56 -7.40
CA HIS A 289 7.86 12.42 -8.64
C HIS A 289 7.02 12.72 -9.89
N TYR A 290 5.80 12.17 -9.97
CA TYR A 290 4.84 12.48 -11.04
C TYR A 290 4.48 13.97 -11.04
N ARG A 291 4.16 14.56 -9.87
CA ARG A 291 3.88 16.00 -9.75
C ARG A 291 5.07 16.85 -10.22
N GLY A 292 6.29 16.53 -9.79
CA GLY A 292 7.52 17.20 -10.19
C GLY A 292 7.77 17.13 -11.70
N CYS A 293 7.66 15.93 -12.29
CA CYS A 293 7.79 15.72 -13.74
C CYS A 293 6.71 16.49 -14.52
N ARG A 294 5.45 16.45 -14.09
CA ARG A 294 4.31 17.18 -14.69
C ARG A 294 4.51 18.70 -14.63
N GLN A 295 5.11 19.22 -13.55
CA GLN A 295 5.44 20.64 -13.40
C GLN A 295 6.68 21.05 -14.22
N PHE A 296 7.68 20.16 -14.35
CA PHE A 296 8.85 20.37 -15.20
C PHE A 296 8.47 20.44 -16.68
N ILE A 297 7.63 19.51 -17.16
CA ILE A 297 7.08 19.52 -18.53
C ILE A 297 6.26 20.79 -18.81
N LYS A 298 5.53 21.32 -17.82
CA LYS A 298 4.86 22.62 -17.95
C LYS A 298 5.85 23.80 -18.11
N LYS A 299 7.03 23.71 -17.52
CA LYS A 299 8.08 24.75 -17.51
C LYS A 299 9.11 24.62 -18.66
N SER A 300 9.06 23.56 -19.47
CA SER A 300 10.07 23.30 -20.51
C SER A 300 9.83 24.04 -21.83
N THR A 301 8.62 24.55 -22.06
CA THR A 301 8.18 25.34 -23.22
C THR A 301 7.55 26.66 -22.74
N LYS A 302 7.59 27.72 -23.56
CA LYS A 302 6.78 28.95 -23.37
C LYS A 302 5.34 28.77 -23.86
N ASP A 303 5.11 27.80 -24.75
CA ASP A 303 3.90 27.66 -25.55
C ASP A 303 2.79 26.95 -24.78
N SER A 304 1.66 27.63 -24.59
CA SER A 304 0.61 27.20 -23.66
C SER A 304 -0.07 25.90 -24.12
N LYS A 305 -0.28 25.76 -25.43
CA LYS A 305 -0.86 24.60 -26.09
C LYS A 305 0.09 23.41 -26.09
N THR A 306 1.34 23.59 -26.49
CA THR A 306 2.36 22.52 -26.46
C THR A 306 2.60 22.00 -25.04
N ALA A 307 2.63 22.89 -24.03
CA ALA A 307 2.70 22.49 -22.62
C ALA A 307 1.52 21.59 -22.21
N LEU A 308 0.33 21.83 -22.78
CA LEU A 308 -0.88 21.09 -22.47
C LEU A 308 -0.91 19.73 -23.18
N ASP A 309 -0.54 19.66 -24.46
CA ASP A 309 -0.46 18.42 -25.24
C ASP A 309 0.63 17.47 -24.72
N MET A 310 1.79 18.01 -24.31
CA MET A 310 2.81 17.25 -23.58
C MET A 310 2.26 16.69 -22.26
N ARG A 311 1.48 17.48 -21.49
CA ARG A 311 0.86 17.01 -20.23
C ARG A 311 -0.22 15.94 -20.47
N VAL A 312 -0.99 16.01 -21.55
CA VAL A 312 -1.94 14.95 -21.94
C VAL A 312 -1.18 13.67 -22.26
N SER A 313 -0.16 13.75 -23.13
CA SER A 313 0.67 12.61 -23.54
C SER A 313 1.38 11.96 -22.34
N PHE A 314 1.99 12.78 -21.47
CA PHE A 314 2.64 12.32 -20.24
C PHE A 314 1.67 11.67 -19.26
N THR A 315 0.45 12.19 -19.12
CA THR A 315 -0.55 11.58 -18.22
C THR A 315 -1.04 10.24 -18.77
N ARG A 316 -1.27 10.13 -20.09
CA ARG A 316 -1.64 8.86 -20.74
C ARG A 316 -0.57 7.77 -20.60
N LEU A 317 0.70 8.13 -20.82
CA LEU A 317 1.83 7.20 -20.68
C LEU A 317 2.06 6.71 -19.24
N ASN A 318 1.46 7.36 -18.23
CA ASN A 318 1.65 7.02 -16.83
C ASN A 318 0.38 6.52 -16.14
N LEU A 319 -0.67 6.13 -16.88
CA LEU A 319 -1.89 5.61 -16.25
C LEU A 319 -1.59 4.38 -15.36
N VAL A 320 -0.99 3.32 -15.92
CA VAL A 320 -0.68 2.09 -15.14
C VAL A 320 0.21 2.36 -13.91
N PRO A 321 1.37 3.06 -14.00
CA PRO A 321 2.16 3.43 -12.82
C PRO A 321 1.42 4.27 -11.75
N LEU A 322 0.38 5.01 -12.13
CA LEU A 322 -0.40 5.82 -11.18
C LEU A 322 -1.49 5.03 -10.46
N LEU A 323 -1.79 3.78 -10.85
CA LEU A 323 -2.64 2.88 -10.05
C LEU A 323 -2.00 2.58 -8.68
N LEU A 324 -0.66 2.47 -8.65
CA LEU A 324 0.14 2.27 -7.42
C LEU A 324 0.17 3.50 -6.49
N SER A 325 -0.51 4.59 -6.83
CA SER A 325 -0.58 5.82 -6.03
C SER A 325 -2.02 6.35 -6.00
N PRO A 326 -2.88 5.88 -5.08
CA PRO A 326 -4.27 6.35 -4.95
C PRO A 326 -4.40 7.88 -4.87
N PHE A 327 -3.49 8.53 -4.14
CA PHE A 327 -3.41 9.99 -4.03
C PHE A 327 -3.16 10.72 -5.38
N ALA A 328 -2.70 10.01 -6.41
CA ALA A 328 -2.50 10.53 -7.75
C ALA A 328 -3.74 10.40 -8.64
N TYR A 329 -4.82 9.73 -8.21
CA TYR A 329 -6.01 9.47 -9.05
C TYR A 329 -6.68 10.75 -9.57
N LYS A 330 -6.47 11.90 -8.90
CA LYS A 330 -6.81 13.23 -9.43
C LYS A 330 -6.27 13.49 -10.85
N ALA A 331 -5.15 12.87 -11.24
CA ALA A 331 -4.59 12.96 -12.59
C ALA A 331 -5.52 12.42 -13.68
N TYR A 332 -6.33 11.40 -13.38
CA TYR A 332 -7.31 10.81 -14.29
C TYR A 332 -8.49 11.76 -14.50
N PHE A 333 -9.07 12.27 -13.40
CA PHE A 333 -10.14 13.27 -13.45
C PHE A 333 -9.69 14.61 -14.07
N ASP A 334 -8.42 14.99 -13.89
CA ASP A 334 -7.79 16.11 -14.58
C ASP A 334 -7.64 15.84 -16.10
N LEU A 335 -7.40 14.59 -16.54
CA LEU A 335 -7.05 14.26 -17.93
C LEU A 335 -8.15 14.67 -18.93
N GLY A 336 -9.41 14.36 -18.63
CA GLY A 336 -10.54 14.77 -19.47
C GLY A 336 -10.65 16.30 -19.59
N LYS A 337 -10.52 17.01 -18.45
CA LYS A 337 -10.58 18.48 -18.38
C LYS A 337 -9.42 19.12 -19.15
N ILE A 338 -8.21 18.56 -19.04
CA ILE A 338 -7.01 19.03 -19.74
C ILE A 338 -7.09 18.73 -21.24
N SER A 339 -7.54 17.53 -21.64
CA SER A 339 -7.68 17.15 -23.06
C SER A 339 -8.78 17.96 -23.77
N LYS A 340 -9.88 18.32 -23.09
CA LYS A 340 -10.88 19.26 -23.63
C LYS A 340 -10.26 20.65 -23.83
N LYS A 341 -9.49 21.16 -22.86
CA LYS A 341 -8.78 22.45 -23.00
C LYS A 341 -7.72 22.46 -24.12
N SER A 342 -7.04 21.33 -24.38
CA SER A 342 -6.04 21.25 -25.47
C SER A 342 -6.70 21.21 -26.85
N ARG A 343 -7.78 20.43 -27.02
CA ARG A 343 -8.61 20.43 -28.23
C ARG A 343 -9.17 21.82 -28.55
N LEU A 344 -9.71 22.54 -27.56
CA LEU A 344 -10.21 23.91 -27.75
C LEU A 344 -9.12 24.89 -28.20
N ARG A 345 -7.86 24.73 -27.75
CA ARG A 345 -6.69 25.51 -28.21
C ARG A 345 -6.08 24.99 -29.52
N ALA A 346 -6.79 24.15 -30.27
CA ALA A 346 -6.39 23.66 -31.58
C ALA A 346 -7.35 24.06 -32.72
N VAL A 347 -8.50 24.65 -32.40
CA VAL A 347 -9.48 25.11 -33.39
C VAL A 347 -9.07 26.49 -33.94
N PRO A 348 -9.02 26.70 -35.28
CA PRO A 348 -8.71 28.01 -35.88
C PRO A 348 -9.89 28.98 -35.79
N PRO A 349 -9.70 30.30 -36.00
CA PRO A 349 -10.77 31.31 -35.92
C PRO A 349 -11.89 31.16 -36.96
N ALA A 350 -11.52 30.80 -38.18
CA ALA A 350 -12.42 30.52 -39.30
C ALA A 350 -11.77 29.48 -40.24
N ALA A 351 -12.52 29.02 -41.25
CA ALA A 351 -12.10 28.25 -42.42
C ALA A 351 -10.82 27.40 -42.27
N ALA A 352 -11.00 26.08 -42.08
CA ALA A 352 -9.91 25.13 -41.96
C ALA A 352 -8.94 25.22 -43.15
N GLY A 353 -7.71 25.66 -42.89
CA GLY A 353 -6.67 25.83 -43.91
C GLY A 353 -6.15 27.27 -44.05
N GLN A 354 -6.93 28.30 -43.76
CA GLN A 354 -6.51 29.71 -43.94
C GLN A 354 -5.55 30.22 -42.85
N TRP A 355 -5.58 29.63 -41.65
CA TRP A 355 -4.85 30.11 -40.47
C TRP A 355 -3.76 29.14 -40.01
N VAL A 356 -2.59 29.67 -39.67
CA VAL A 356 -1.46 28.95 -39.06
C VAL A 356 -1.25 29.47 -37.64
N ARG A 357 -1.13 28.57 -36.66
CA ARG A 357 -0.86 28.97 -35.26
C ARG A 357 0.63 29.26 -35.09
N VAL A 358 0.97 30.42 -34.54
CA VAL A 358 2.37 30.82 -34.27
C VAL A 358 2.84 30.16 -32.98
N HIS A 359 3.92 29.37 -33.04
CA HIS A 359 4.47 28.68 -31.86
C HIS A 359 5.30 29.66 -31.02
N ARG A 360 4.91 29.89 -29.75
CA ARG A 360 5.55 30.91 -28.89
C ARG A 360 7.04 30.63 -28.60
N ASP A 361 7.50 29.39 -28.74
CA ASP A 361 8.90 29.04 -28.57
C ASP A 361 9.80 29.62 -29.68
N GLU A 362 9.30 29.72 -30.92
CA GLU A 362 10.00 30.26 -32.11
C GLU A 362 10.16 31.79 -32.05
N ILE A 363 9.26 32.48 -31.32
CA ILE A 363 9.32 33.94 -31.17
C ILE A 363 10.60 34.34 -30.43
N LYS A 364 11.45 35.12 -31.12
CA LYS A 364 12.68 35.72 -30.58
C LYS A 364 12.39 36.50 -29.29
N ARG A 365 13.31 36.45 -28.32
CA ARG A 365 13.18 37.21 -27.06
C ARG A 365 12.98 38.70 -27.37
N GLY A 366 12.14 39.38 -26.61
CA GLY A 366 11.74 40.78 -26.84
C GLY A 366 10.55 40.95 -27.81
N LYS A 367 10.48 40.16 -28.89
CA LYS A 367 9.46 40.31 -29.95
C LYS A 367 8.05 39.79 -29.64
N LEU A 368 7.71 39.57 -28.37
CA LEU A 368 6.32 39.25 -27.98
C LEU A 368 5.42 40.49 -27.95
N GLN A 369 6.02 41.68 -27.89
CA GLN A 369 5.32 42.97 -27.88
C GLN A 369 4.67 43.26 -29.24
N ASP A 370 5.31 42.79 -30.31
CA ASP A 370 4.86 42.81 -31.71
C ASP A 370 3.51 42.08 -31.93
N TYR A 371 3.08 41.23 -30.97
CA TYR A 371 1.85 40.42 -31.06
C TYR A 371 0.84 40.68 -29.94
N LEU A 372 1.26 41.13 -28.74
CA LEU A 372 0.39 41.33 -27.58
C LEU A 372 0.56 42.74 -27.01
N THR A 373 -0.56 43.45 -26.86
CA THR A 373 -0.64 44.72 -26.12
C THR A 373 -0.13 44.57 -24.68
N GLU A 374 0.28 45.66 -24.05
CA GLU A 374 0.77 45.61 -22.67
C GLU A 374 -0.30 45.08 -21.69
N ARG A 375 -1.57 45.43 -21.90
CA ARG A 375 -2.71 44.90 -21.14
C ARG A 375 -2.75 43.37 -21.20
N GLN A 376 -2.72 42.79 -22.39
CA GLN A 376 -2.72 41.34 -22.61
C GLN A 376 -1.49 40.68 -21.98
N ARG A 377 -0.30 41.29 -22.12
CA ARG A 377 0.93 40.83 -21.45
C ARG A 377 0.82 40.85 -19.92
N LYS A 378 0.09 41.81 -19.34
CA LYS A 378 -0.21 41.85 -17.89
C LYS A 378 -1.22 40.77 -17.50
N GLU A 379 -2.29 40.58 -18.27
CA GLU A 379 -3.31 39.52 -18.08
C GLU A 379 -2.69 38.11 -18.08
N GLU A 380 -1.70 37.87 -18.96
CA GLU A 380 -0.92 36.62 -18.96
C GLU A 380 0.04 36.52 -17.78
N LYS A 381 0.75 37.60 -17.41
CA LYS A 381 1.67 37.61 -16.27
C LYS A 381 0.96 37.34 -14.93
N LEU A 382 -0.30 37.75 -14.82
CA LEU A 382 -1.19 37.44 -13.69
C LEU A 382 -1.79 36.02 -13.78
N GLY A 383 -1.78 35.40 -14.97
CA GLY A 383 -2.40 34.11 -15.24
C GLY A 383 -3.93 34.15 -15.32
N ALA A 384 -4.51 35.34 -15.59
CA ALA A 384 -5.95 35.54 -15.71
C ALA A 384 -6.48 35.04 -17.06
N LYS A 385 -5.83 35.46 -18.15
CA LYS A 385 -6.03 34.98 -19.52
C LYS A 385 -4.73 34.43 -20.11
N SER A 386 -4.82 33.72 -21.22
CA SER A 386 -3.70 33.25 -22.04
C SER A 386 -4.09 33.32 -23.51
N TYR A 387 -3.25 33.93 -24.35
CA TYR A 387 -3.58 34.21 -25.75
C TYR A 387 -2.84 33.26 -26.70
N GLU A 388 -3.61 32.61 -27.58
CA GLU A 388 -3.09 31.84 -28.71
C GLU A 388 -3.06 32.74 -29.95
N ILE A 389 -1.91 32.74 -30.65
CA ILE A 389 -1.63 33.63 -31.77
C ILE A 389 -1.85 32.85 -33.08
N TRP A 390 -2.74 33.33 -33.93
CA TRP A 390 -2.96 32.81 -35.29
C TRP A 390 -2.55 33.84 -36.32
N ARG A 391 -2.02 33.38 -37.45
CA ARG A 391 -1.64 34.20 -38.60
C ARG A 391 -2.34 33.69 -39.85
N GLY A 392 -2.98 34.57 -40.62
CA GLY A 392 -3.53 34.22 -41.94
C GLY A 392 -2.40 33.90 -42.92
N LYS A 393 -2.56 32.86 -43.74
CA LYS A 393 -1.56 32.47 -44.74
C LYS A 393 -1.37 33.51 -45.84
N GLU A 394 -2.48 33.96 -46.43
CA GLU A 394 -2.51 34.87 -47.58
C GLU A 394 -2.38 36.34 -47.12
N THR A 395 -3.21 36.75 -46.16
CA THR A 395 -3.26 38.14 -45.69
C THR A 395 -2.16 38.51 -44.70
N GLY A 396 -1.47 37.53 -44.11
CA GLY A 396 -0.47 37.74 -43.06
C GLY A 396 -1.03 38.27 -41.72
N ASN A 397 -2.32 38.61 -41.65
CA ASN A 397 -3.01 39.22 -40.51
C ASN A 397 -2.95 38.35 -39.25
N ILE A 398 -2.85 39.01 -38.08
CA ILE A 398 -2.79 38.33 -36.78
C ILE A 398 -4.18 38.32 -36.15
N HIS A 399 -4.64 37.14 -35.74
CA HIS A 399 -5.85 36.96 -34.93
C HIS A 399 -5.47 36.36 -33.57
N LEU A 400 -5.93 36.99 -32.49
CA LEU A 400 -5.69 36.53 -31.12
C LEU A 400 -6.93 35.81 -30.59
N MET A 401 -6.76 34.60 -30.08
CA MET A 401 -7.79 33.90 -29.31
C MET A 401 -7.45 33.95 -27.82
N ASP A 402 -8.35 34.43 -26.98
CA ASP A 402 -8.16 34.41 -25.54
C ASP A 402 -8.79 33.17 -24.89
N PHE A 403 -8.06 32.60 -23.93
CA PHE A 403 -8.52 31.46 -23.15
C PHE A 403 -8.32 31.73 -21.67
N ALA A 404 -9.25 31.22 -20.85
CA ALA A 404 -9.14 31.27 -19.39
C ALA A 404 -7.80 30.69 -18.89
N GLY A 405 -7.08 31.51 -18.12
CA GLY A 405 -5.82 31.14 -17.46
C GLY A 405 -6.04 30.25 -16.22
N GLU A 406 -4.98 30.01 -15.47
CA GLU A 406 -5.04 29.18 -14.25
C GLU A 406 -5.56 29.97 -13.02
N ASN A 407 -5.36 31.30 -13.00
CA ASN A 407 -5.76 32.17 -11.90
C ASN A 407 -7.05 32.95 -12.19
N ILE A 408 -7.80 32.62 -13.26
CA ILE A 408 -8.97 33.42 -13.70
C ILE A 408 -9.98 33.70 -12.57
N ALA A 409 -10.22 32.76 -11.66
CA ALA A 409 -11.13 32.93 -10.52
C ALA A 409 -10.67 33.98 -9.48
N ARG A 410 -9.44 34.50 -9.59
CA ARG A 410 -8.89 35.58 -8.74
C ARG A 410 -8.94 36.96 -9.41
N TYR A 411 -9.37 37.03 -10.67
CA TYR A 411 -9.33 38.26 -11.47
C TYR A 411 -10.63 38.52 -12.23
N GLU A 412 -11.23 39.67 -11.96
CA GLU A 412 -12.44 40.18 -12.60
C GLU A 412 -12.10 41.21 -13.70
N VAL A 413 -13.08 41.55 -14.53
CA VAL A 413 -12.92 42.56 -15.59
C VAL A 413 -12.97 43.95 -14.95
N CYS A 414 -11.90 44.72 -15.14
CA CYS A 414 -11.81 46.09 -14.63
C CYS A 414 -12.67 47.05 -15.48
N PRO A 415 -13.63 47.81 -14.91
CA PRO A 415 -14.44 48.76 -15.66
C PRO A 415 -13.63 49.82 -16.42
N LYS A 416 -12.53 50.33 -15.83
CA LYS A 416 -11.72 51.42 -16.43
C LYS A 416 -10.88 50.99 -17.64
N CYS A 417 -10.39 49.75 -17.67
CA CYS A 417 -9.44 49.30 -18.72
C CYS A 417 -9.89 48.05 -19.49
N GLN A 418 -11.08 47.52 -19.20
CA GLN A 418 -11.69 46.32 -19.80
C GLN A 418 -10.82 45.05 -19.76
N GLY A 419 -9.72 45.06 -19.01
CA GLY A 419 -8.82 43.92 -18.83
C GLY A 419 -9.20 43.09 -17.62
N GLN A 420 -9.05 41.76 -17.72
CA GLN A 420 -9.30 40.83 -16.62
C GLN A 420 -8.14 40.85 -15.61
N THR A 421 -8.12 41.93 -14.83
CA THR A 421 -6.99 42.37 -14.01
C THR A 421 -7.41 43.00 -12.67
N LEU A 422 -8.72 43.12 -12.41
CA LEU A 422 -9.25 43.54 -11.12
C LEU A 422 -9.08 42.40 -10.11
N LYS A 423 -8.35 42.60 -9.01
CA LYS A 423 -8.16 41.56 -8.00
C LYS A 423 -9.48 41.27 -7.25
N GLN A 424 -9.56 40.07 -6.68
CA GLN A 424 -10.50 39.81 -5.58
C GLN A 424 -10.35 40.86 -4.46
N PRO A 425 -11.43 41.16 -3.69
CA PRO A 425 -11.40 42.20 -2.67
C PRO A 425 -10.41 41.88 -1.54
N ASP A 426 -9.63 42.89 -1.16
CA ASP A 426 -8.69 42.86 -0.03
C ASP A 426 -9.14 43.88 1.03
N VAL A 427 -8.76 43.69 2.29
CA VAL A 427 -9.23 44.52 3.41
C VAL A 427 -8.12 45.44 3.88
N LYS A 428 -8.16 46.70 3.44
CA LYS A 428 -7.23 47.73 3.89
C LYS A 428 -7.62 48.18 5.30
N VAL A 429 -6.83 47.80 6.29
CA VAL A 429 -7.01 48.23 7.69
C VAL A 429 -6.97 49.76 7.76
N ARG A 430 -8.06 50.37 8.26
CA ARG A 430 -8.13 51.81 8.55
C ARG A 430 -7.86 52.07 10.03
N GLN A 431 -8.46 51.28 10.91
CA GLN A 431 -8.18 51.27 12.35
C GLN A 431 -7.87 49.84 12.81
N ARG A 432 -6.70 49.64 13.42
CA ARG A 432 -6.25 48.32 13.88
C ARG A 432 -7.12 47.83 15.04
N ALA A 433 -7.55 46.56 14.99
CA ALA A 433 -8.23 45.94 16.12
C ALA A 433 -7.30 45.81 17.33
N THR A 434 -7.85 45.90 18.53
CA THR A 434 -7.16 45.64 19.80
C THR A 434 -7.74 44.39 20.47
N ARG A 435 -7.25 44.01 21.66
CA ARG A 435 -7.87 42.94 22.45
C ARG A 435 -9.27 43.31 22.95
N THR A 436 -9.53 44.60 23.19
CA THR A 436 -10.78 45.09 23.79
C THR A 436 -11.77 45.66 22.78
N LYS A 437 -11.31 46.32 21.71
CA LYS A 437 -12.15 46.96 20.68
C LYS A 437 -11.90 46.33 19.30
N THR A 438 -12.98 46.13 18.54
CA THR A 438 -12.91 45.74 17.12
C THR A 438 -12.24 46.83 16.31
N GLY A 439 -11.56 46.44 15.23
CA GLY A 439 -10.99 47.39 14.28
C GLY A 439 -11.96 47.72 13.15
N THR A 440 -11.57 48.65 12.28
CA THR A 440 -12.28 48.93 11.03
C THR A 440 -11.34 48.75 9.85
N GLY A 441 -11.79 48.00 8.86
CA GLY A 441 -11.14 47.86 7.56
C GLY A 441 -12.07 48.36 6.46
N GLU A 442 -11.48 48.80 5.36
CA GLU A 442 -12.21 49.11 4.13
C GLU A 442 -11.94 48.00 3.13
N ARG A 443 -12.99 47.35 2.63
CA ARG A 443 -12.84 46.29 1.64
C ARG A 443 -12.71 46.92 0.26
N MET A 444 -11.55 46.79 -0.38
CA MET A 444 -11.27 47.42 -1.68
C MET A 444 -10.87 46.39 -2.72
N GLN A 445 -11.29 46.58 -3.97
CA GLN A 445 -10.66 45.93 -5.12
C GLN A 445 -9.69 46.90 -5.79
N THR A 446 -8.51 46.38 -6.17
CA THR A 446 -7.50 47.14 -6.92
C THR A 446 -7.21 46.45 -8.24
N CYS A 447 -7.15 47.22 -9.32
CA CYS A 447 -6.72 46.73 -10.62
C CYS A 447 -5.19 46.54 -10.63
N ALA A 448 -4.73 45.45 -11.24
CA ALA A 448 -3.31 45.11 -11.34
C ALA A 448 -2.65 45.66 -12.63
N PHE A 449 -3.41 46.35 -13.50
CA PHE A 449 -2.91 46.94 -14.75
C PHE A 449 -2.98 48.47 -14.79
N CYS A 450 -4.05 49.08 -14.25
CA CYS A 450 -4.21 50.53 -14.16
C CYS A 450 -4.66 50.91 -12.74
N ASP A 451 -4.65 52.20 -12.42
CA ASP A 451 -4.86 52.73 -11.06
C ASP A 451 -6.33 52.75 -10.61
N TYR A 452 -7.17 51.90 -11.22
CA TYR A 452 -8.57 51.75 -10.82
C TYR A 452 -8.67 51.03 -9.47
N THR A 453 -9.31 51.70 -8.51
CA THR A 453 -9.62 51.19 -7.19
C THR A 453 -11.08 51.47 -6.89
N ILE A 454 -11.79 50.51 -6.31
CA ILE A 454 -13.17 50.65 -5.85
C ILE A 454 -13.28 50.12 -4.42
N SER A 455 -13.94 50.87 -3.54
CA SER A 455 -14.31 50.41 -2.20
C SER A 455 -15.70 49.77 -2.22
N LEU A 456 -15.82 48.64 -1.53
CA LEU A 456 -17.01 47.81 -1.40
C LEU A 456 -17.62 47.93 0.01
N GLY A 457 -17.43 49.09 0.64
CA GLY A 457 -17.88 49.38 2.00
C GLY A 457 -16.86 49.05 3.11
N MET A 458 -17.25 49.43 4.32
CA MET A 458 -16.51 49.18 5.56
C MET A 458 -16.82 47.78 6.11
N VAL A 459 -15.81 47.14 6.70
CA VAL A 459 -15.91 45.84 7.36
C VAL A 459 -15.29 45.90 8.76
N THR A 460 -15.98 45.32 9.74
CA THR A 460 -15.50 45.25 11.13
C THR A 460 -14.43 44.17 11.26
N LEU A 461 -13.27 44.52 11.81
CA LEU A 461 -12.17 43.60 12.08
C LEU A 461 -12.34 43.01 13.47
N ALA A 462 -12.30 41.67 13.58
CA ALA A 462 -12.40 40.96 14.84
C ALA A 462 -11.32 41.38 15.84
N LYS A 463 -11.65 41.30 17.15
CA LYS A 463 -10.71 41.59 18.23
C LYS A 463 -9.51 40.63 18.20
N LEU A 464 -8.34 41.10 18.61
CA LEU A 464 -7.15 40.27 18.72
C LEU A 464 -7.30 39.28 19.88
N GLN A 465 -7.38 37.99 19.59
CA GLN A 465 -7.33 36.94 20.62
C GLN A 465 -5.90 36.75 21.13
N SER A 466 -5.77 36.40 22.42
CA SER A 466 -4.52 35.92 23.01
C SER A 466 -4.42 34.40 22.86
N SER A 467 -3.37 33.93 22.18
CA SER A 467 -3.04 32.50 22.12
C SER A 467 -2.50 32.01 23.47
N SER A 468 -3.38 31.53 24.34
CA SER A 468 -3.00 30.73 25.51
C SER A 468 -2.51 29.37 25.03
N GLY A 469 -1.20 29.14 25.07
CA GLY A 469 -0.61 27.85 24.70
C GLY A 469 -1.02 26.76 25.69
N SER A 470 -1.74 25.74 25.19
CA SER A 470 -2.20 24.60 26.00
C SER A 470 -1.08 23.57 26.23
N GLY A 471 -0.05 23.98 26.99
CA GLY A 471 0.87 23.04 27.64
C GLY A 471 0.22 22.51 28.92
N GLY A 472 -0.10 21.21 28.96
CA GLY A 472 -0.91 20.61 30.04
C GLY A 472 -0.40 19.24 30.46
N SER A 473 0.81 19.18 31.02
CA SER A 473 1.34 17.98 31.67
C SER A 473 0.61 17.73 32.99
N GLY A 474 -0.25 16.71 33.04
CA GLY A 474 -1.06 16.36 34.21
C GLY A 474 -0.69 15.00 34.81
N SER A 475 0.47 14.91 35.45
CA SER A 475 0.83 13.73 36.24
C SER A 475 0.10 13.73 37.58
N SER A 476 -0.65 12.67 37.87
CA SER A 476 -1.17 12.39 39.23
C SER A 476 -1.08 10.89 39.48
N GLY A 477 -0.50 10.51 40.62
CA GLY A 477 -0.27 9.11 41.00
C GLY A 477 -1.07 8.69 42.23
N GLY A 478 -1.36 7.39 42.29
CA GLY A 478 -1.98 6.73 43.43
C GLY A 478 -2.48 5.33 43.03
N GLY A 479 -2.39 4.29 43.86
CA GLY A 479 -1.73 4.25 45.17
C GLY A 479 -2.36 3.24 46.13
N GLY A 480 -1.92 1.98 46.07
CA GLY A 480 -2.32 0.93 47.03
C GLY A 480 -3.54 0.09 46.62
N GLY A 481 -3.58 -1.15 47.13
CA GLY A 481 -4.61 -2.16 46.84
C GLY A 481 -3.99 -3.53 46.58
N SER A 482 -3.89 -4.37 47.61
CA SER A 482 -3.21 -5.68 47.57
C SER A 482 -4.10 -6.83 48.09
N SER A 483 -3.62 -8.07 47.95
CA SER A 483 -4.31 -9.36 48.25
C SER A 483 -5.43 -9.71 47.25
N SER A 484 -5.65 -10.97 46.88
CA SER A 484 -5.70 -12.19 47.72
C SER A 484 -5.05 -13.44 47.10
N SER A 485 -5.02 -14.56 47.85
CA SER A 485 -4.29 -15.79 47.51
C SER A 485 -5.10 -17.09 47.75
N GLY A 486 -4.71 -18.15 47.04
CA GLY A 486 -5.28 -19.52 47.00
C GLY A 486 -5.06 -20.10 45.60
N GLY A 487 -4.72 -21.37 45.33
CA GLY A 487 -4.85 -22.62 46.10
C GLY A 487 -5.89 -23.53 45.40
N SER A 488 -5.73 -24.86 45.24
CA SER A 488 -4.65 -25.81 45.54
C SER A 488 -4.91 -27.17 44.82
N PHE A 489 -3.90 -28.03 44.66
CA PHE A 489 -3.98 -29.45 44.17
C PHE A 489 -4.43 -29.66 42.69
N GLY A 490 -4.24 -30.82 42.04
CA GLY A 490 -3.42 -32.01 42.37
C GLY A 490 -3.99 -33.34 41.78
N GLY A 491 -3.20 -34.06 40.97
CA GLY A 491 -3.63 -35.27 40.21
C GLY A 491 -4.26 -34.93 38.83
N GLY A 492 -4.20 -35.73 37.76
CA GLY A 492 -3.63 -37.08 37.55
C GLY A 492 -4.68 -38.21 37.57
N SER A 493 -4.66 -39.25 36.73
CA SER A 493 -3.82 -39.63 35.55
C SER A 493 -4.56 -40.79 34.80
N SER A 494 -4.28 -41.33 33.60
CA SER A 494 -3.27 -41.21 32.50
C SER A 494 -3.91 -41.77 31.19
N GLY A 495 -3.33 -41.57 29.99
CA GLY A 495 -3.70 -42.38 28.81
C GLY A 495 -3.24 -41.86 27.43
N GLY A 496 -2.04 -42.27 26.99
CA GLY A 496 -1.45 -41.87 25.69
C GLY A 496 -0.60 -40.59 25.79
N GLY A 497 0.64 -40.64 25.26
CA GLY A 497 1.53 -39.48 25.18
C GLY A 497 1.16 -38.56 24.03
N GLY A 498 1.47 -37.26 24.14
CA GLY A 498 1.21 -36.31 23.07
C GLY A 498 1.43 -34.84 23.46
N ALA A 499 2.68 -34.39 23.46
CA ALA A 499 3.07 -32.98 23.62
C ALA A 499 2.40 -32.04 22.60
N GLY A 500 1.99 -30.84 23.02
CA GLY A 500 1.36 -29.86 22.14
C GLY A 500 1.03 -28.54 22.82
N GLY A 501 0.82 -27.47 22.04
CA GLY A 501 0.72 -26.10 22.54
C GLY A 501 0.01 -25.13 21.58
N LYS A 502 0.07 -23.82 21.89
CA LYS A 502 -0.60 -22.74 21.13
C LYS A 502 0.28 -21.51 20.89
N TRP A 503 -0.03 -20.69 19.87
CA TRP A 503 0.88 -19.61 19.41
C TRP A 503 0.29 -18.20 19.15
#